data_AF-A0A958IR38-F1
#
_entry.id   AF-A0A958IR38-F1
#
_cell.length_a   1.000
_cell.length_b   1.000
_cell.length_c   1.000
_cell.angle_alpha   90.00
_cell.angle_beta   90.00
_cell.angle_gamma   90.00
#
_symmetry.space_group_name_H-M   'P 1'
#
loop_
_entity.id
_entity.type
_entity.pdbx_description
1 polymer ?
#
loop_
_entity_poly.entity_id
_entity_poly.type
_entity_poly.pdbx_seq_one_letter_code
_entity_poly.pdbx_strand_id
1 'polypeptide(L)'
;GNNDGNLFKCLWPADLTYRGSDPNEYKFMIGNRRTYELITNTEQDDYSDLAHFISVLTQTNPADFPAEIQKVFNVNNYLRALAVEMLTGHWDNIWFNKNNFYLYHNTETGLFEYIPYDLDNTYGIWWDGIYPGINWGYRSPYSWGHPDEERPLPDRLLEIPLFRNRYTFYLKEILDHYFAPDALHPPVDAIHNMITAAAEADSFRTLDYGYTIADFHNSYTQPLGGHVTYGLKPYIDVRGASALGQLILQNAVPIISYPKHLPRYPAPGDAVSMTALVEDENIAAATVTLHYRLNNGSWQSAVMKDDGQSNDGDAGDQYYGAVLPALGENQTLDYYISANDDQGAVNRTPYDAPASFYTVTTPGNQPALFINEFMASNSTVIADPFGEYDDWVEIYNGDAQAVWLGDKYLSDNLSNPDKWQLPDYTLAPGEFVLIWADDDSSQGPFHTTYKLAQEGEQIGIFSADLTVIDSLSYGPQTTDVSYGRVSDGAPEWQFFTSPTPGSSNGANGIDDIPIQVYATFELQQNYPNPFNGETTIPFFLPAAAEVTLTVYNVLGQEVAVITRQHYGAGQHYLKWHAGTSGTELSSGIFFLQMTARPGSGREIRLPAQKALYMK
;
A
#
# COMPACT_ATOMS: atom_id res chain seq x y z
N GLY A 1 2.61 4.03 0.08
CA GLY A 1 3.50 5.20 -0.05
C GLY A 1 3.49 5.64 -1.50
N ASN A 2 3.79 6.90 -1.74
CA ASN A 2 3.80 7.54 -3.06
C ASN A 2 5.22 7.69 -3.66
N ASN A 3 6.22 6.96 -3.14
CA ASN A 3 7.64 7.03 -3.51
C ASN A 3 8.36 8.38 -3.28
N ASP A 4 7.65 9.43 -2.86
CA ASP A 4 8.21 10.79 -2.70
C ASP A 4 8.91 11.03 -1.35
N GLY A 5 8.57 10.23 -0.34
CA GLY A 5 9.05 10.36 1.03
C GLY A 5 10.48 9.87 1.29
N ASN A 6 11.08 10.33 2.39
CA ASN A 6 12.37 9.83 2.86
C ASN A 6 12.25 8.41 3.41
N LEU A 7 13.06 7.50 2.88
CA LEU A 7 13.21 6.13 3.35
C LEU A 7 14.57 5.97 4.03
N PHE A 8 14.56 5.68 5.33
CA PHE A 8 15.77 5.42 6.11
C PHE A 8 15.92 3.92 6.34
N LYS A 9 17.05 3.35 5.94
CA LYS A 9 17.51 2.04 6.38
C LYS A 9 18.15 2.17 7.75
N CYS A 10 17.55 1.55 8.75
CA CYS A 10 17.95 1.64 10.14
C CYS A 10 18.70 0.37 10.53
N LEU A 11 19.99 0.52 10.76
CA LEU A 11 20.88 -0.59 11.11
C LEU A 11 21.57 -0.30 12.44
N TRP A 12 22.06 -1.35 13.11
CA TRP A 12 22.70 -1.23 14.41
C TRP A 12 23.71 -0.07 14.46
N PRO A 13 23.68 0.80 15.49
CA PRO A 13 22.77 0.85 16.64
C PRO A 13 21.64 1.90 16.47
N ALA A 14 20.65 1.63 15.62
CA ALA A 14 19.49 2.51 15.39
C ALA A 14 18.48 2.46 16.55
N ASP A 15 18.77 3.24 17.60
CA ASP A 15 18.10 3.19 18.90
C ASP A 15 16.93 4.17 19.08
N LEU A 16 16.73 5.08 18.12
CA LEU A 16 15.80 6.21 18.17
C LEU A 16 15.90 7.06 19.45
N THR A 17 17.10 7.15 20.03
CA THR A 17 17.34 8.04 21.17
C THR A 17 17.49 9.49 20.72
N TYR A 18 17.02 10.42 21.55
CA TYR A 18 17.14 11.85 21.26
C TYR A 18 18.60 12.29 21.30
N ARG A 19 19.07 12.89 20.21
CA ARG A 19 20.43 13.44 20.12
C ARG A 19 20.44 14.97 20.18
N GLY A 20 19.30 15.57 19.88
CA GLY A 20 19.06 17.01 19.81
C GLY A 20 18.13 17.31 18.63
N SER A 21 17.90 18.60 18.39
CA SER A 21 16.99 19.09 17.35
C SER A 21 17.68 19.34 16.01
N ASP A 22 19.02 19.24 15.95
CA ASP A 22 19.76 19.40 14.70
C ASP A 22 19.68 18.10 13.89
N PRO A 23 19.10 18.11 12.68
CA PRO A 23 19.00 16.92 11.83
C PRO A 23 20.34 16.24 11.55
N ASN A 24 21.44 16.99 11.56
CA ASN A 24 22.77 16.46 11.30
C ASN A 24 23.28 15.51 12.41
N GLU A 25 22.73 15.58 13.62
CA GLU A 25 23.10 14.68 14.72
C GLU A 25 22.67 13.23 14.46
N TYR A 26 21.73 13.01 13.55
CA TYR A 26 21.25 11.69 13.15
C TYR A 26 22.02 11.12 11.94
N LYS A 27 22.95 11.87 11.34
CA LYS A 27 23.81 11.43 10.22
C LYS A 27 25.11 10.73 10.66
N PHE A 28 25.15 10.23 11.89
CA PHE A 28 26.37 9.64 12.44
C PHE A 28 26.72 8.29 11.79
N MET A 29 28.03 8.03 11.71
CA MET A 29 28.60 6.87 11.03
C MET A 29 29.03 5.80 12.04
N ILE A 30 28.82 4.55 11.68
CA ILE A 30 29.41 3.37 12.34
C ILE A 30 30.20 2.61 11.28
N GLY A 31 31.51 2.55 11.47
CA GLY A 31 32.42 2.07 10.43
C GLY A 31 32.32 2.93 9.18
N ASN A 32 31.84 2.34 8.07
CA ASN A 32 31.73 2.97 6.76
C ASN A 32 30.28 3.28 6.33
N ARG A 33 29.30 3.11 7.21
CA ARG A 33 27.88 3.35 6.90
C ARG A 33 27.22 4.26 7.93
N ARG A 34 26.11 4.90 7.55
CA ARG A 34 25.23 5.58 8.51
C ARG A 34 24.42 4.57 9.31
N THR A 35 24.03 4.98 10.52
CA THR A 35 23.09 4.21 11.35
C THR A 35 21.66 4.32 10.82
N TYR A 36 21.27 5.53 10.47
CA TYR A 36 20.06 5.84 9.71
C TYR A 36 20.52 6.22 8.30
N GLU A 37 20.58 5.26 7.39
CA GLU A 37 21.03 5.48 6.01
C GLU A 37 19.85 5.92 5.15
N LEU A 38 19.89 7.13 4.61
CA LEU A 38 18.87 7.64 3.71
C LEU A 38 19.00 6.97 2.33
N ILE A 39 17.92 6.35 1.85
CA ILE A 39 17.86 5.54 0.63
C ILE A 39 17.19 6.27 -0.53
N THR A 40 16.17 7.10 -0.24
CA THR A 40 15.51 7.99 -1.20
C THR A 40 15.89 9.43 -0.90
N ASN A 41 15.76 10.35 -1.86
CA ASN A 41 16.09 11.77 -1.65
C ASN A 41 17.53 12.01 -1.16
N THR A 42 18.48 11.19 -1.61
CA THR A 42 19.86 11.19 -1.13
C THR A 42 20.64 12.44 -1.49
N GLU A 43 20.21 13.19 -2.50
CA GLU A 43 20.83 14.46 -2.90
C GLU A 43 20.49 15.59 -1.93
N GLN A 44 19.24 15.65 -1.47
CA GLN A 44 18.78 16.60 -0.46
C GLN A 44 19.44 16.31 0.89
N ASP A 45 19.65 15.02 1.18
CA ASP A 45 20.26 14.54 2.42
C ASP A 45 19.57 15.12 3.67
N ASP A 46 18.23 15.27 3.63
CA ASP A 46 17.46 15.89 4.70
C ASP A 46 16.99 14.86 5.73
N TYR A 47 17.21 15.15 7.01
CA TYR A 47 16.88 14.30 8.17
C TYR A 47 15.91 15.02 9.13
N SER A 48 15.33 16.14 8.70
CA SER A 48 14.49 17.01 9.54
C SER A 48 13.24 16.31 10.04
N ASP A 49 12.64 15.49 9.18
CA ASP A 49 11.52 14.60 9.50
C ASP A 49 11.91 13.58 10.58
N LEU A 50 13.04 12.88 10.44
CA LEU A 50 13.52 11.90 11.41
C LEU A 50 13.81 12.55 12.77
N ALA A 51 14.47 13.71 12.78
CA ALA A 51 14.75 14.46 13.99
C ALA A 51 13.45 14.92 14.68
N HIS A 52 12.46 15.38 13.92
CA HIS A 52 11.16 15.77 14.44
C HIS A 52 10.42 14.57 15.05
N PHE A 53 10.37 13.44 14.34
CA PHE A 53 9.76 12.21 14.85
C PHE A 53 10.40 11.75 16.16
N ILE A 54 11.74 11.69 16.23
CA ILE A 54 12.45 11.28 17.45
C ILE A 54 12.20 12.28 18.59
N SER A 55 12.11 13.58 18.30
CA SER A 55 11.75 14.59 19.29
C SER A 55 10.34 14.35 19.85
N VAL A 56 9.34 14.13 18.99
CA VAL A 56 7.96 13.83 19.46
C VAL A 56 7.93 12.52 20.24
N LEU A 57 8.66 11.51 19.78
CA LEU A 57 8.75 10.20 20.43
C LEU A 57 9.33 10.29 21.84
N THR A 58 10.39 11.08 22.04
CA THR A 58 11.20 11.05 23.26
C THR A 58 10.93 12.22 24.21
N GLN A 59 10.51 13.37 23.72
CA GLN A 59 10.39 14.60 24.51
C GLN A 59 8.93 14.95 24.88
N THR A 60 7.93 14.40 24.18
CA THR A 60 6.53 14.66 24.54
C THR A 60 6.22 14.09 25.92
N ASN A 61 5.49 14.82 26.76
CA ASN A 61 5.12 14.34 28.09
C ASN A 61 4.07 13.20 28.00
N PRO A 62 3.98 12.30 29.01
CA PRO A 62 3.10 11.13 28.92
C PRO A 62 1.60 11.42 28.71
N ALA A 63 1.09 12.58 29.16
CA ALA A 63 -0.33 12.91 29.03
C ALA A 63 -0.70 13.28 27.58
N ASP A 64 0.18 14.00 26.90
CA ASP A 64 -0.03 14.44 25.52
C ASP A 64 0.49 13.41 24.49
N PHE A 65 1.37 12.49 24.92
CA PHE A 65 2.04 11.54 24.04
C PHE A 65 1.11 10.76 23.12
N PRO A 66 -0.05 10.22 23.56
CA PRO A 66 -0.94 9.50 22.65
C PRO A 66 -1.45 10.35 21.49
N ALA A 67 -1.74 11.64 21.73
CA ALA A 67 -2.22 12.54 20.69
C ALA A 67 -1.09 12.95 19.74
N GLU A 68 0.07 13.31 20.27
CA GLU A 68 1.17 13.84 19.46
C GLU A 68 1.88 12.77 18.62
N ILE A 69 2.10 11.56 19.16
CA ILE A 69 2.81 10.51 18.41
C ILE A 69 2.03 10.06 17.17
N GLN A 70 0.69 10.03 17.24
CA GLN A 70 -0.18 9.66 16.13
C GLN A 70 -0.23 10.72 15.01
N LYS A 71 0.32 11.93 15.24
CA LYS A 71 0.45 12.98 14.21
C LYS A 71 1.69 12.81 13.33
N VAL A 72 2.66 12.01 13.77
CA VAL A 72 3.96 11.85 13.09
C VAL A 72 4.33 10.40 12.81
N PHE A 73 3.61 9.42 13.37
CA PHE A 73 3.93 8.00 13.25
C PHE A 73 2.67 7.14 13.17
N ASN A 74 2.70 6.16 12.26
CA ASN A 74 1.62 5.20 12.11
C ASN A 74 1.70 4.12 13.20
N VAL A 75 1.18 4.46 14.38
CA VAL A 75 1.21 3.59 15.56
C VAL A 75 0.48 2.27 15.31
N ASN A 76 -0.66 2.27 14.62
CA ASN A 76 -1.44 1.04 14.39
C ASN A 76 -0.63 0.02 13.57
N ASN A 77 -0.02 0.45 12.47
CA ASN A 77 0.84 -0.41 11.65
C ASN A 77 2.04 -0.93 12.42
N TYR A 78 2.70 -0.07 13.20
CA TYR A 78 3.83 -0.49 14.02
C TYR A 78 3.45 -1.52 15.08
N LEU A 79 2.35 -1.31 15.81
CA LEU A 79 1.94 -2.27 16.85
C LEU A 79 1.56 -3.63 16.25
N ARG A 80 0.99 -3.66 15.04
CA ARG A 80 0.73 -4.90 14.29
C ARG A 80 2.04 -5.57 13.88
N ALA A 81 2.99 -4.83 13.31
CA ALA A 81 4.31 -5.35 12.95
C ALA A 81 5.06 -5.88 14.17
N LEU A 82 5.04 -5.13 15.27
CA LEU A 82 5.64 -5.52 16.54
C LEU A 82 5.05 -6.84 17.05
N ALA A 83 3.73 -7.03 16.98
CA ALA A 83 3.08 -8.28 17.39
C ALA A 83 3.60 -9.48 16.56
N VAL A 84 3.78 -9.31 15.25
CA VAL A 84 4.42 -10.33 14.40
C VAL A 84 5.85 -10.58 14.86
N GLU A 85 6.68 -9.54 15.01
CA GLU A 85 8.08 -9.68 15.42
C GLU A 85 8.26 -10.39 16.77
N MET A 86 7.37 -10.12 17.73
CA MET A 86 7.42 -10.78 19.05
C MET A 86 6.96 -12.23 18.99
N LEU A 87 6.10 -12.59 18.05
CA LEU A 87 5.65 -13.97 17.85
C LEU A 87 6.64 -14.77 17.01
N THR A 88 7.29 -14.17 16.02
CA THR A 88 8.36 -14.84 15.25
C THR A 88 9.66 -14.93 16.03
N GLY A 89 9.83 -14.14 17.09
CA GLY A 89 11.04 -14.21 17.90
C GLY A 89 12.18 -13.34 17.39
N HIS A 90 11.86 -12.25 16.69
CA HIS A 90 12.84 -11.35 16.12
C HIS A 90 13.55 -10.56 17.23
N TRP A 91 14.72 -11.05 17.64
CA TRP A 91 15.55 -10.41 18.66
C TRP A 91 16.53 -9.39 18.07
N ASP A 92 16.79 -9.43 16.77
CA ASP A 92 17.63 -8.43 16.09
C ASP A 92 16.84 -7.16 15.71
N ASN A 93 15.64 -6.99 16.28
CA ASN A 93 14.78 -5.84 16.00
C ASN A 93 15.16 -4.58 16.80
N ILE A 94 14.38 -3.52 16.63
CA ILE A 94 14.57 -2.26 17.38
C ILE A 94 14.51 -2.44 18.91
N TRP A 95 13.64 -3.30 19.42
CA TRP A 95 13.37 -3.40 20.87
C TRP A 95 14.50 -4.11 21.63
N PHE A 96 15.17 -5.08 21.02
CA PHE A 96 16.28 -5.75 21.68
C PHE A 96 17.63 -5.26 21.16
N ASN A 97 17.94 -5.42 19.87
CA ASN A 97 19.28 -5.12 19.34
C ASN A 97 19.45 -3.75 18.67
N LYS A 98 18.38 -2.97 18.42
CA LYS A 98 18.42 -1.65 17.72
C LYS A 98 18.76 -1.76 16.24
N ASN A 99 18.21 -2.77 15.56
CA ASN A 99 18.63 -3.13 14.20
C ASN A 99 17.44 -3.57 13.33
N ASN A 100 17.69 -3.72 12.03
CA ASN A 100 16.83 -4.42 11.06
C ASN A 100 15.42 -3.85 10.86
N PHE A 101 15.33 -2.56 10.56
CA PHE A 101 14.09 -1.94 10.11
C PHE A 101 14.32 -0.80 9.12
N TYR A 102 13.27 -0.38 8.43
CA TYR A 102 13.21 0.90 7.76
C TYR A 102 12.20 1.81 8.44
N LEU A 103 12.44 3.11 8.30
CA LEU A 103 11.45 4.16 8.54
C LEU A 103 11.18 4.87 7.23
N TYR A 104 9.92 4.97 6.83
CA TYR A 104 9.52 5.71 5.63
C TYR A 104 8.59 6.86 6.01
N HIS A 105 8.97 8.09 5.73
CA HIS A 105 8.08 9.24 5.91
C HIS A 105 7.11 9.31 4.73
N ASN A 106 5.88 8.84 4.94
CA ASN A 106 4.86 8.85 3.89
C ASN A 106 4.29 10.26 3.73
N THR A 107 4.65 10.97 2.66
CA THR A 107 4.24 12.36 2.42
C THR A 107 2.73 12.51 2.17
N GLU A 108 2.03 11.44 1.79
CA GLU A 108 0.58 11.46 1.62
C GLU A 108 -0.15 11.53 2.95
N THR A 109 0.33 10.81 3.97
CA THR A 109 -0.29 10.78 5.31
C THR A 109 0.40 11.74 6.28
N GLY A 110 1.62 12.18 5.97
CA GLY A 110 2.51 12.92 6.86
C GLY A 110 3.14 12.05 7.97
N LEU A 111 2.91 10.73 7.97
CA LEU A 111 3.32 9.82 9.03
C LEU A 111 4.57 9.02 8.65
N PHE A 112 5.42 8.74 9.63
CA PHE A 112 6.40 7.67 9.52
C PHE A 112 5.74 6.29 9.57
N GLU A 113 6.14 5.42 8.66
CA GLU A 113 5.79 4.00 8.59
C GLU A 113 7.00 3.17 9.02
N TYR A 114 6.77 2.12 9.81
CA TYR A 114 7.79 1.16 10.22
C TYR A 114 7.73 -0.09 9.34
N ILE A 115 8.87 -0.53 8.83
CA ILE A 115 8.96 -1.71 7.98
C ILE A 115 10.05 -2.62 8.56
N PRO A 116 9.72 -3.82 9.08
CA PRO A 116 10.75 -4.76 9.52
C PRO A 116 11.59 -5.23 8.33
N TYR A 117 12.88 -5.46 8.56
CA TYR A 117 13.84 -5.93 7.58
C TYR A 117 14.59 -7.13 8.14
N ASP A 118 15.24 -7.92 7.28
CA ASP A 118 16.22 -8.95 7.67
C ASP A 118 15.75 -9.84 8.84
N LEU A 119 14.62 -10.51 8.62
CA LEU A 119 13.91 -11.34 9.60
C LEU A 119 14.42 -12.79 9.67
N ASP A 120 15.65 -13.05 9.24
CA ASP A 120 16.25 -14.38 9.24
C ASP A 120 16.55 -14.86 10.68
N ASN A 121 16.93 -13.96 11.59
CA ASN A 121 17.15 -14.23 13.02
C ASN A 121 15.83 -14.37 13.82
N THR A 122 14.99 -15.31 13.39
CA THR A 122 13.67 -15.60 13.97
C THR A 122 13.49 -17.11 14.20
N TYR A 123 12.31 -17.51 14.67
CA TYR A 123 11.86 -18.89 14.86
C TYR A 123 12.81 -19.78 15.69
N GLY A 124 13.40 -19.20 16.75
CA GLY A 124 14.27 -19.92 17.68
C GLY A 124 15.75 -19.90 17.32
N ILE A 125 16.13 -19.12 16.32
CA ILE A 125 17.53 -18.72 16.09
C ILE A 125 17.95 -17.76 17.21
N TRP A 126 19.00 -18.13 17.95
CA TRP A 126 19.50 -17.38 19.09
C TRP A 126 21.01 -17.55 19.32
N TRP A 127 21.69 -16.43 19.50
CA TRP A 127 23.09 -16.38 19.84
C TRP A 127 23.29 -16.31 21.36
N ASP A 128 23.28 -17.47 22.04
CA ASP A 128 23.42 -17.55 23.51
C ASP A 128 24.73 -16.95 24.06
N GLY A 129 25.74 -16.75 23.19
CA GLY A 129 26.97 -16.04 23.54
C GLY A 129 26.83 -14.52 23.69
N ILE A 130 25.75 -13.91 23.18
CA ILE A 130 25.53 -12.45 23.29
C ILE A 130 24.87 -12.12 24.64
N TYR A 131 23.79 -12.84 25.02
CA TYR A 131 23.13 -12.68 26.33
C TYR A 131 22.67 -14.02 26.93
N PRO A 132 23.54 -14.72 27.68
CA PRO A 132 23.26 -16.10 28.09
C PRO A 132 21.97 -16.22 28.92
N GLY A 133 21.16 -17.23 28.61
CA GLY A 133 19.99 -17.62 29.41
C GLY A 133 18.64 -17.03 28.97
N ILE A 134 18.58 -16.33 27.83
CA ILE A 134 17.32 -15.90 27.24
C ILE A 134 16.69 -17.07 26.46
N ASN A 135 15.39 -17.28 26.65
CA ASN A 135 14.59 -18.19 25.83
C ASN A 135 13.45 -17.43 25.16
N TRP A 136 13.55 -17.23 23.85
CA TRP A 136 12.58 -16.48 23.04
C TRP A 136 11.22 -17.16 22.89
N GLY A 137 11.15 -18.49 23.04
CA GLY A 137 9.88 -19.21 23.03
C GLY A 137 8.99 -18.83 24.23
N TYR A 138 9.61 -18.57 25.39
CA TYR A 138 8.89 -18.27 26.65
C TYR A 138 8.90 -16.80 27.08
N ARG A 139 9.75 -15.96 26.46
CA ARG A 139 9.88 -14.55 26.82
C ARG A 139 8.54 -13.82 26.69
N SER A 140 8.24 -12.95 27.65
CA SER A 140 6.99 -12.19 27.61
C SER A 140 6.94 -11.26 26.40
N PRO A 141 5.83 -11.24 25.64
CA PRO A 141 5.64 -10.30 24.54
C PRO A 141 5.53 -8.85 25.03
N TYR A 142 5.41 -8.62 26.34
CA TYR A 142 5.30 -7.30 26.96
C TYR A 142 6.60 -6.78 27.57
N SER A 143 7.63 -7.62 27.65
CA SER A 143 8.94 -7.27 28.20
C SER A 143 10.03 -7.85 27.30
N TRP A 144 9.90 -7.63 26.00
CA TRP A 144 10.82 -8.17 25.02
C TRP A 144 12.16 -7.47 25.02
N GLY A 145 12.14 -6.17 25.32
CA GLY A 145 13.27 -5.27 25.20
C GLY A 145 14.53 -5.71 25.91
N HIS A 146 15.64 -5.09 25.52
CA HIS A 146 16.93 -5.32 26.15
C HIS A 146 16.84 -5.10 27.68
N PRO A 147 17.38 -6.01 28.52
CA PRO A 147 17.17 -5.93 29.98
C PRO A 147 17.77 -4.68 30.64
N ASP A 148 18.87 -4.16 30.08
CA ASP A 148 19.64 -3.08 30.67
C ASP A 148 19.60 -1.78 29.85
N GLU A 149 18.80 -1.74 28.77
CA GLU A 149 18.76 -0.57 27.89
C GLU A 149 17.33 -0.26 27.46
N GLU A 150 16.94 1.00 27.63
CA GLU A 150 15.64 1.50 27.18
C GLU A 150 15.62 1.65 25.64
N ARG A 151 14.43 1.48 25.07
CA ARG A 151 14.10 1.65 23.66
C ARG A 151 12.88 2.55 23.54
N PRO A 152 13.08 3.84 23.20
CA PRO A 152 12.02 4.82 23.26
C PRO A 152 10.74 4.41 22.51
N LEU A 153 10.84 3.83 21.32
CA LEU A 153 9.67 3.50 20.51
C LEU A 153 8.75 2.44 21.15
N PRO A 154 9.17 1.18 21.33
CA PRO A 154 8.32 0.16 21.95
C PRO A 154 8.04 0.44 23.43
N ASP A 155 9.02 0.90 24.21
CA ASP A 155 8.83 1.05 25.66
C ASP A 155 7.77 2.11 25.96
N ARG A 156 7.89 3.30 25.36
CA ARG A 156 6.93 4.38 25.59
C ARG A 156 5.54 4.06 25.06
N LEU A 157 5.43 3.41 23.91
CA LEU A 157 4.13 3.02 23.37
C LEU A 157 3.44 2.03 24.32
N LEU A 158 4.15 1.00 24.79
CA LEU A 158 3.55 -0.04 25.62
C LEU A 158 3.32 0.38 27.08
N GLU A 159 3.90 1.49 27.55
CA GLU A 159 3.54 2.14 28.81
C GLU A 159 2.13 2.76 28.78
N ILE A 160 1.63 3.13 27.61
CA ILE A 160 0.29 3.72 27.45
C ILE A 160 -0.76 2.60 27.35
N PRO A 161 -1.77 2.55 28.25
CA PRO A 161 -2.81 1.52 28.21
C PRO A 161 -3.54 1.42 26.86
N LEU A 162 -3.81 2.56 26.21
CA LEU A 162 -4.41 2.61 24.87
C LEU A 162 -3.65 1.73 23.86
N PHE A 163 -2.34 1.97 23.73
CA PHE A 163 -1.51 1.26 22.76
C PHE A 163 -1.20 -0.16 23.20
N ARG A 164 -1.02 -0.40 24.51
CA ARG A 164 -0.81 -1.76 25.05
C ARG A 164 -2.00 -2.68 24.82
N ASN A 165 -3.23 -2.16 24.95
CA ASN A 165 -4.44 -2.93 24.67
C ASN A 165 -4.57 -3.22 23.17
N ARG A 166 -4.31 -2.24 22.29
CA ARG A 166 -4.27 -2.46 20.82
C ARG A 166 -3.21 -3.48 20.40
N TYR A 167 -2.03 -3.40 20.98
CA TYR A 167 -0.97 -4.40 20.75
C TYR A 167 -1.40 -5.80 21.19
N THR A 168 -2.11 -5.91 22.32
CA THR A 168 -2.66 -7.19 22.81
C THR A 168 -3.77 -7.72 21.89
N PHE A 169 -4.62 -6.85 21.37
CA PHE A 169 -5.61 -7.19 20.34
C PHE A 169 -4.90 -7.81 19.12
N TYR A 170 -3.88 -7.16 18.57
CA TYR A 170 -3.13 -7.70 17.43
C TYR A 170 -2.42 -9.02 17.74
N LEU A 171 -1.81 -9.17 18.93
CA LEU A 171 -1.24 -10.45 19.35
C LEU A 171 -2.30 -11.56 19.35
N LYS A 172 -3.50 -11.28 19.88
CA LYS A 172 -4.59 -12.25 19.94
C LYS A 172 -5.06 -12.65 18.55
N GLU A 173 -5.32 -11.68 17.68
CA GLU A 173 -5.72 -11.91 16.29
C GLU A 173 -4.68 -12.77 15.55
N ILE A 174 -3.39 -12.44 15.69
CA ILE A 174 -2.32 -13.20 15.06
C ILE A 174 -2.24 -14.62 15.62
N LEU A 175 -2.32 -14.79 16.94
CA LEU A 175 -2.26 -16.11 17.59
C LEU A 175 -3.44 -17.01 17.21
N ASP A 176 -4.65 -16.46 17.10
CA ASP A 176 -5.85 -17.22 16.78
C ASP A 176 -5.90 -17.66 15.31
N HIS A 177 -5.46 -16.80 14.41
CA HIS A 177 -5.73 -16.96 12.98
C HIS A 177 -4.51 -17.27 12.12
N TYR A 178 -3.32 -16.78 12.50
CA TYR A 178 -2.17 -16.78 11.60
C TYR A 178 -0.95 -17.52 12.15
N PHE A 179 -0.75 -17.52 13.47
CA PHE A 179 0.38 -18.15 14.16
C PHE A 179 -0.01 -19.48 14.84
N ALA A 180 -1.28 -19.88 14.77
CA ALA A 180 -1.72 -21.18 15.24
C ALA A 180 -1.03 -22.31 14.45
N PRO A 181 -0.66 -23.44 15.09
CA PRO A 181 -0.02 -24.56 14.41
C PRO A 181 -0.75 -25.02 13.14
N ASP A 182 -2.08 -25.14 13.19
CA ASP A 182 -2.90 -25.55 12.04
C ASP A 182 -2.88 -24.52 10.89
N ALA A 183 -2.59 -23.25 11.19
CA ALA A 183 -2.47 -22.17 10.22
C ALA A 183 -1.03 -21.98 9.70
N LEU A 184 0.00 -22.27 10.51
CA LEU A 184 1.39 -21.93 10.17
C LEU A 184 2.28 -23.13 9.85
N HIS A 185 1.99 -24.33 10.37
CA HIS A 185 2.74 -25.54 10.01
C HIS A 185 2.60 -25.94 8.54
N PRO A 186 1.39 -25.94 7.94
CA PRO A 186 1.27 -26.33 6.55
C PRO A 186 2.13 -25.43 5.64
N PRO A 187 2.16 -24.09 5.83
CA PRO A 187 3.03 -23.22 5.06
C PRO A 187 4.52 -23.47 5.19
N VAL A 188 4.96 -23.87 6.39
CA VAL A 188 6.35 -24.24 6.63
C VAL A 188 6.70 -25.52 5.86
N ASP A 189 5.83 -26.54 5.90
CA ASP A 189 6.01 -27.77 5.10
C ASP A 189 6.06 -27.46 3.61
N ALA A 190 5.20 -26.56 3.19
CA ALA A 190 5.12 -26.06 1.86
C ALA A 190 6.42 -25.51 1.31
N ILE A 191 6.98 -24.53 2.02
CA ILE A 191 8.23 -23.88 1.62
C ILE A 191 9.36 -24.91 1.65
N HIS A 192 9.44 -25.73 2.70
CA HIS A 192 10.44 -26.79 2.80
C HIS A 192 10.39 -27.73 1.59
N ASN A 193 9.20 -28.24 1.24
CA ASN A 193 9.02 -29.12 0.09
C ASN A 193 9.39 -28.44 -1.23
N MET A 194 8.98 -27.18 -1.40
CA MET A 194 9.28 -26.40 -2.60
C MET A 194 10.78 -26.24 -2.83
N ILE A 195 11.57 -26.00 -1.77
CA ILE A 195 13.00 -25.73 -1.89
C ILE A 195 13.88 -26.97 -1.72
N THR A 196 13.32 -28.12 -1.33
CA THR A 196 14.09 -29.34 -0.99
C THR A 196 15.04 -29.77 -2.12
N ALA A 197 14.54 -29.92 -3.34
CA ALA A 197 15.37 -30.37 -4.47
C ALA A 197 16.52 -29.39 -4.79
N ALA A 198 16.27 -28.09 -4.62
CA ALA A 198 17.30 -27.07 -4.79
C ALA A 198 18.34 -27.15 -3.65
N ALA A 199 17.90 -27.30 -2.41
CA ALA A 199 18.77 -27.45 -1.24
C ALA A 199 19.66 -28.71 -1.33
N GLU A 200 19.12 -29.83 -1.83
CA GLU A 200 19.88 -31.07 -2.06
C GLU A 200 20.99 -30.88 -3.10
N ALA A 201 20.68 -30.18 -4.20
CA ALA A 201 21.62 -29.89 -5.28
C ALA A 201 22.68 -28.84 -4.92
N ASP A 202 22.37 -27.93 -3.99
CA ASP A 202 23.24 -26.81 -3.64
C ASP A 202 24.39 -27.21 -2.72
N SER A 203 25.58 -27.41 -3.28
CA SER A 203 26.78 -27.70 -2.50
C SER A 203 27.29 -26.54 -1.63
N PHE A 204 26.91 -25.29 -1.92
CA PHE A 204 27.38 -24.10 -1.17
C PHE A 204 26.89 -24.11 0.28
N ARG A 205 25.75 -24.74 0.58
CA ARG A 205 25.26 -24.92 1.97
C ARG A 205 26.34 -25.45 2.92
N THR A 206 27.21 -26.34 2.43
CA THR A 206 28.26 -26.97 3.24
C THR A 206 29.39 -26.01 3.64
N LEU A 207 29.49 -24.86 2.97
CA LEU A 207 30.46 -23.81 3.31
C LEU A 207 30.01 -22.97 4.51
N ASP A 208 28.71 -23.00 4.85
CA ASP A 208 28.15 -22.28 5.98
C ASP A 208 28.18 -23.18 7.22
N TYR A 209 29.26 -23.08 8.00
CA TYR A 209 29.50 -23.86 9.23
C TYR A 209 29.34 -25.39 9.10
N GLY A 210 29.48 -25.93 7.88
CA GLY A 210 29.31 -27.36 7.64
C GLY A 210 27.85 -27.82 7.58
N TYR A 211 26.89 -26.91 7.33
CA TYR A 211 25.46 -27.22 7.25
C TYR A 211 25.18 -28.33 6.24
N THR A 212 24.66 -29.45 6.73
CA THR A 212 24.42 -30.66 5.95
C THR A 212 23.00 -30.70 5.40
N ILE A 213 22.74 -31.62 4.46
CA ILE A 213 21.35 -31.85 4.02
C ILE A 213 20.48 -32.47 5.11
N ALA A 214 21.08 -33.18 6.07
CA ALA A 214 20.37 -33.67 7.23
C ALA A 214 19.93 -32.50 8.13
N ASP A 215 20.78 -31.47 8.27
CA ASP A 215 20.43 -30.25 9.01
C ASP A 215 19.26 -29.53 8.37
N PHE A 216 19.25 -29.38 7.03
CA PHE A 216 18.11 -28.86 6.28
C PHE A 216 16.80 -29.59 6.64
N HIS A 217 16.78 -30.92 6.52
CA HIS A 217 15.59 -31.74 6.83
C HIS A 217 15.23 -31.79 8.32
N ASN A 218 16.20 -31.59 9.22
CA ASN A 218 15.94 -31.61 10.65
C ASN A 218 15.51 -30.22 11.17
N SER A 219 15.94 -29.14 10.51
CA SER A 219 15.81 -27.75 10.98
C SER A 219 14.38 -27.30 11.28
N TYR A 220 13.36 -27.91 10.68
CA TYR A 220 11.97 -27.53 10.94
C TYR A 220 11.31 -28.35 12.07
N THR A 221 11.91 -29.46 12.52
CA THR A 221 11.33 -30.35 13.55
C THR A 221 12.21 -30.57 14.77
N GLN A 222 13.50 -30.25 14.71
CA GLN A 222 14.46 -30.54 15.76
C GLN A 222 15.43 -29.38 15.95
N PRO A 223 15.94 -29.18 17.19
CA PRO A 223 17.07 -28.29 17.40
C PRO A 223 18.32 -28.86 16.73
N LEU A 224 19.13 -27.98 16.16
CA LEU A 224 20.43 -28.36 15.54
C LEU A 224 21.62 -28.05 16.45
N GLY A 225 21.39 -27.40 17.59
CA GLY A 225 22.44 -26.90 18.46
C GLY A 225 23.07 -25.60 17.93
N GLY A 226 24.11 -25.13 18.61
CA GLY A 226 24.71 -23.84 18.30
C GLY A 226 23.70 -22.71 18.47
N HIS A 227 23.35 -22.04 17.36
CA HIS A 227 22.39 -20.93 17.36
C HIS A 227 20.95 -21.34 17.06
N VAL A 228 20.69 -22.63 16.83
CA VAL A 228 19.34 -23.13 16.50
C VAL A 228 18.79 -23.88 17.72
N THR A 229 18.12 -23.14 18.60
CA THR A 229 17.61 -23.66 19.88
C THR A 229 16.32 -24.48 19.70
N TYR A 230 15.58 -24.19 18.63
CA TYR A 230 14.35 -24.87 18.25
C TYR A 230 14.39 -25.25 16.77
N GLY A 231 13.65 -26.30 16.40
CA GLY A 231 13.19 -26.39 15.03
C GLY A 231 12.01 -25.43 14.80
N LEU A 232 11.76 -25.02 13.55
CA LEU A 232 10.69 -24.05 13.22
C LEU A 232 9.33 -24.39 13.84
N LYS A 233 8.83 -25.62 13.65
CA LYS A 233 7.52 -26.06 14.17
C LYS A 233 7.50 -26.15 15.70
N PRO A 234 8.48 -26.82 16.37
CA PRO A 234 8.59 -26.75 17.82
C PRO A 234 8.63 -25.33 18.38
N TYR A 235 9.27 -24.37 17.70
CA TYR A 235 9.24 -22.97 18.11
C TYR A 235 7.82 -22.40 18.02
N ILE A 236 7.14 -22.57 16.89
CA ILE A 236 5.76 -22.10 16.68
C ILE A 236 4.83 -22.64 17.77
N ASP A 237 4.90 -23.95 18.05
CA ASP A 237 4.09 -24.60 19.08
C ASP A 237 4.33 -23.99 20.47
N VAL A 238 5.61 -23.92 20.88
CA VAL A 238 5.98 -23.41 22.20
C VAL A 238 5.66 -21.93 22.33
N ARG A 239 6.00 -21.13 21.31
CA ARG A 239 5.83 -19.68 21.32
C ARG A 239 4.37 -19.30 21.28
N GLY A 240 3.59 -19.94 20.41
CA GLY A 240 2.15 -19.73 20.30
C GLY A 240 1.43 -20.03 21.62
N ALA A 241 1.68 -21.20 22.21
CA ALA A 241 1.08 -21.58 23.49
C ALA A 241 1.53 -20.67 24.64
N SER A 242 2.82 -20.33 24.70
CA SER A 242 3.38 -19.48 25.74
C SER A 242 2.87 -18.05 25.65
N ALA A 243 2.86 -17.44 24.47
CA ALA A 243 2.37 -16.08 24.27
C ALA A 243 0.87 -15.99 24.58
N LEU A 244 0.07 -16.94 24.09
CA LEU A 244 -1.36 -17.01 24.37
C LEU A 244 -1.65 -17.08 25.87
N GLY A 245 -0.91 -17.90 26.61
CA GLY A 245 -1.03 -18.02 28.06
C GLY A 245 -0.58 -16.79 28.86
N GLN A 246 0.11 -15.84 28.21
CA GLN A 246 0.63 -14.62 28.84
C GLN A 246 -0.19 -13.37 28.49
N LEU A 247 -1.15 -13.45 27.56
CA LEU A 247 -1.94 -12.29 27.14
C LEU A 247 -2.75 -11.73 28.31
N ILE A 248 -2.71 -10.40 28.45
CA ILE A 248 -3.51 -9.65 29.41
C ILE A 248 -4.64 -8.98 28.64
N LEU A 249 -5.70 -9.74 28.38
CA LEU A 249 -6.85 -9.24 27.61
C LEU A 249 -7.54 -8.11 28.38
N GLN A 250 -7.75 -7.01 27.69
CA GLN A 250 -8.48 -5.82 28.12
C GLN A 250 -9.23 -5.32 26.90
N ASN A 251 -10.29 -4.53 27.11
CA ASN A 251 -10.99 -3.88 26.02
C ASN A 251 -10.04 -2.95 25.26
N ALA A 252 -9.74 -3.24 24.00
CA ALA A 252 -9.15 -2.26 23.11
C ALA A 252 -10.20 -1.20 22.77
N VAL A 253 -9.74 0.05 22.63
CA VAL A 253 -10.60 1.09 22.07
C VAL A 253 -10.64 0.85 20.55
N PRO A 254 -11.81 0.93 19.87
CA PRO A 254 -11.94 0.68 18.44
C PRO A 254 -10.80 1.25 17.62
N ILE A 255 -10.21 0.44 16.75
CA ILE A 255 -9.05 0.83 15.96
C ILE A 255 -9.55 1.30 14.60
N ILE A 256 -9.32 2.57 14.28
CA ILE A 256 -9.68 3.14 12.98
C ILE A 256 -8.38 3.32 12.19
N SER A 257 -8.31 2.68 11.03
CA SER A 257 -7.15 2.68 10.16
C SER A 257 -7.54 3.07 8.73
N TYR A 258 -6.60 3.63 7.99
CA TYR A 258 -6.76 3.98 6.57
C TYR A 258 -8.00 4.83 6.23
N PRO A 259 -8.27 5.93 6.97
CA PRO A 259 -9.33 6.85 6.55
C PRO A 259 -8.97 7.45 5.19
N LYS A 260 -9.82 7.23 4.19
CA LYS A 260 -9.65 7.72 2.83
C LYS A 260 -10.95 8.28 2.28
N HIS A 261 -10.83 9.13 1.28
CA HIS A 261 -11.96 9.59 0.47
C HIS A 261 -11.74 9.32 -1.01
N LEU A 262 -12.83 9.14 -1.74
CA LEU A 262 -12.84 9.05 -3.19
C LEU A 262 -13.90 9.99 -3.78
N PRO A 263 -13.60 10.68 -4.88
CA PRO A 263 -12.29 10.75 -5.54
C PRO A 263 -11.24 11.48 -4.68
N ARG A 264 -9.95 11.24 -4.96
CA ARG A 264 -8.82 11.88 -4.24
C ARG A 264 -8.78 13.39 -4.46
N TYR A 265 -9.20 13.85 -5.63
CA TYR A 265 -9.33 15.26 -5.99
C TYR A 265 -10.76 15.50 -6.48
N PRO A 266 -11.73 15.73 -5.59
CA PRO A 266 -13.12 15.91 -6.02
C PRO A 266 -13.30 17.21 -6.81
N ALA A 267 -13.95 17.09 -7.96
CA ALA A 267 -14.42 18.21 -8.75
C ALA A 267 -15.78 18.73 -8.22
N PRO A 268 -16.16 19.98 -8.53
CA PRO A 268 -17.50 20.47 -8.27
C PRO A 268 -18.56 19.56 -8.90
N GLY A 269 -19.50 19.07 -8.09
CA GLY A 269 -20.54 18.12 -8.51
C GLY A 269 -20.26 16.66 -8.11
N ASP A 270 -19.03 16.33 -7.71
CA ASP A 270 -18.67 14.98 -7.29
C ASP A 270 -19.23 14.65 -5.91
N ALA A 271 -19.88 13.48 -5.82
CA ALA A 271 -20.16 12.85 -4.54
C ALA A 271 -18.85 12.30 -3.94
N VAL A 272 -18.69 12.44 -2.63
CA VAL A 272 -17.46 12.00 -1.94
C VAL A 272 -17.76 10.77 -1.09
N SER A 273 -17.16 9.65 -1.46
CA SER A 273 -17.21 8.42 -0.67
C SER A 273 -16.12 8.47 0.40
N MET A 274 -16.49 8.22 1.65
CA MET A 274 -15.60 8.21 2.81
C MET A 274 -15.52 6.79 3.33
N THR A 275 -14.32 6.26 3.52
CA THR A 275 -14.14 4.89 4.02
C THR A 275 -13.03 4.79 5.06
N ALA A 276 -13.14 3.83 5.97
CA ALA A 276 -12.06 3.46 6.90
C ALA A 276 -12.19 1.99 7.30
N LEU A 277 -11.04 1.34 7.55
CA LEU A 277 -10.99 0.03 8.21
C LEU A 277 -11.25 0.25 9.71
N VAL A 278 -12.18 -0.51 10.29
CA VAL A 278 -12.45 -0.47 11.73
C VAL A 278 -12.33 -1.86 12.32
N GLU A 279 -11.50 -1.99 13.35
CA GLU A 279 -11.24 -3.26 14.03
C GLU A 279 -11.57 -3.14 15.52
N ASP A 280 -12.13 -4.19 16.10
CA ASP A 280 -12.52 -4.29 17.51
C ASP A 280 -12.74 -5.77 17.88
N GLU A 281 -12.57 -6.13 19.15
CA GLU A 281 -12.82 -7.47 19.66
C GLU A 281 -14.25 -7.96 19.40
N ASN A 282 -15.22 -7.02 19.34
CA ASN A 282 -16.60 -7.28 18.96
C ASN A 282 -17.07 -6.33 17.86
N ILE A 283 -16.39 -6.37 16.71
CA ILE A 283 -16.65 -5.49 15.56
C ILE A 283 -18.13 -5.46 15.12
N ALA A 284 -18.84 -6.59 15.24
CA ALA A 284 -20.26 -6.68 14.88
C ALA A 284 -21.18 -5.80 15.75
N ALA A 285 -20.73 -5.40 16.94
CA ALA A 285 -21.46 -4.51 17.84
C ALA A 285 -20.93 -3.07 17.82
N ALA A 286 -19.82 -2.81 17.10
CA ALA A 286 -19.27 -1.48 16.95
C ALA A 286 -20.15 -0.61 16.04
N THR A 287 -20.14 0.69 16.29
CA THR A 287 -20.79 1.69 15.43
C THR A 287 -19.77 2.68 14.91
N VAL A 288 -19.84 2.97 13.61
CA VAL A 288 -18.90 3.87 12.92
C VAL A 288 -19.67 5.09 12.41
N THR A 289 -19.16 6.27 12.71
CA THR A 289 -19.80 7.54 12.39
C THR A 289 -18.80 8.47 11.71
N LEU A 290 -19.18 8.93 10.52
CA LEU A 290 -18.55 10.06 9.85
C LEU A 290 -19.10 11.35 10.43
N HIS A 291 -18.22 12.24 10.88
CA HIS A 291 -18.57 13.60 11.25
C HIS A 291 -18.00 14.55 10.22
N TYR A 292 -18.82 15.46 9.70
CA TYR A 292 -18.41 16.36 8.63
C TYR A 292 -19.04 17.74 8.76
N ARG A 293 -18.42 18.75 8.17
CA ARG A 293 -18.99 20.09 8.00
C ARG A 293 -18.53 20.69 6.69
N LEU A 294 -19.37 21.56 6.13
CA LEU A 294 -19.06 22.33 4.93
C LEU A 294 -18.75 23.78 5.30
N ASN A 295 -17.72 24.35 4.71
CA ASN A 295 -17.36 25.78 4.79
C ASN A 295 -17.33 26.31 6.23
N ASN A 296 -16.68 25.58 7.15
CA ASN A 296 -16.63 25.90 8.59
C ASN A 296 -18.00 26.02 9.29
N GLY A 297 -19.03 25.39 8.73
CA GLY A 297 -20.36 25.31 9.33
C GLY A 297 -20.42 24.42 10.58
N SER A 298 -21.65 24.08 10.98
CA SER A 298 -21.86 23.15 12.10
C SER A 298 -21.51 21.71 11.71
N TRP A 299 -20.94 20.96 12.64
CA TRP A 299 -20.74 19.51 12.48
C TRP A 299 -22.07 18.78 12.30
N GLN A 300 -22.09 17.92 11.29
CA GLN A 300 -23.14 16.96 10.96
C GLN A 300 -22.56 15.55 11.08
N SER A 301 -23.43 14.54 11.10
CA SER A 301 -23.00 13.15 11.21
C SER A 301 -23.73 12.26 10.22
N ALA A 302 -23.02 11.25 9.72
CA ALA A 302 -23.55 10.17 8.90
C ALA A 302 -23.06 8.83 9.45
N VAL A 303 -23.95 7.82 9.44
CA VAL A 303 -23.58 6.45 9.81
C VAL A 303 -22.76 5.85 8.68
N MET A 304 -21.61 5.28 9.02
CA MET A 304 -20.82 4.46 8.09
C MET A 304 -21.21 3.00 8.27
N LYS A 305 -21.26 2.24 7.18
CA LYS A 305 -21.65 0.83 7.17
C LYS A 305 -20.64 0.01 6.40
N ASP A 306 -20.49 -1.24 6.80
CA ASP A 306 -19.79 -2.27 6.06
C ASP A 306 -20.87 -3.12 5.36
N ASP A 307 -21.38 -2.62 4.23
CA ASP A 307 -22.50 -3.24 3.50
C ASP A 307 -22.23 -3.46 2.01
N GLY A 308 -20.97 -3.30 1.59
CA GLY A 308 -20.53 -3.45 0.20
C GLY A 308 -21.01 -2.32 -0.71
N GLN A 309 -21.35 -1.16 -0.13
CA GLN A 309 -21.79 0.03 -0.84
C GLN A 309 -20.92 1.23 -0.43
N SER A 310 -21.09 2.39 -1.08
CA SER A 310 -20.28 3.57 -0.77
C SER A 310 -18.77 3.39 -1.03
N ASN A 311 -18.41 2.46 -1.93
CA ASN A 311 -17.04 2.10 -2.27
C ASN A 311 -16.22 1.58 -1.07
N ASP A 312 -16.88 0.94 -0.09
CA ASP A 312 -16.23 0.37 1.10
C ASP A 312 -15.52 -0.95 0.84
N GLY A 313 -16.03 -1.81 -0.03
CA GLY A 313 -15.43 -3.12 -0.33
C GLY A 313 -16.50 -4.19 -0.44
N ASP A 314 -16.23 -5.36 0.12
CA ASP A 314 -17.21 -6.43 0.29
C ASP A 314 -17.90 -6.31 1.65
N ALA A 315 -19.20 -6.61 1.71
CA ALA A 315 -19.91 -6.62 2.99
C ALA A 315 -19.29 -7.61 3.99
N GLY A 316 -18.97 -7.11 5.19
CA GLY A 316 -18.35 -7.85 6.29
C GLY A 316 -16.83 -7.90 6.25
N ASP A 317 -16.16 -7.09 5.42
CA ASP A 317 -14.70 -7.03 5.32
C ASP A 317 -14.05 -6.02 6.27
N GLN A 318 -14.85 -5.40 7.14
CA GLN A 318 -14.50 -4.41 8.15
C GLN A 318 -14.16 -3.01 7.60
N TYR A 319 -14.28 -2.79 6.29
CA TYR A 319 -14.27 -1.44 5.74
C TYR A 319 -15.67 -0.85 5.84
N TYR A 320 -15.77 0.27 6.54
CA TYR A 320 -17.01 1.01 6.67
C TYR A 320 -17.00 2.19 5.71
N GLY A 321 -18.10 2.41 5.00
CA GLY A 321 -18.29 3.50 4.04
C GLY A 321 -19.49 4.39 4.32
N ALA A 322 -19.41 5.64 3.88
CA ALA A 322 -20.54 6.54 3.72
C ALA A 322 -20.32 7.47 2.51
N VAL A 323 -21.40 7.83 1.82
CA VAL A 323 -21.35 8.82 0.73
C VAL A 323 -21.91 10.15 1.21
N LEU A 324 -21.12 11.21 1.03
CA LEU A 324 -21.56 12.58 1.19
C LEU A 324 -22.11 13.14 -0.12
N PRO A 325 -23.10 14.06 -0.06
CA PRO A 325 -23.65 14.70 -1.25
C PRO A 325 -22.59 15.50 -2.00
N ALA A 326 -22.88 15.78 -3.27
CA ALA A 326 -22.01 16.51 -4.17
C ALA A 326 -21.50 17.83 -3.56
N LEU A 327 -20.18 18.03 -3.61
CA LEU A 327 -19.56 19.28 -3.19
C LEU A 327 -19.72 20.34 -4.29
N GLY A 328 -20.06 21.57 -3.90
CA GLY A 328 -20.11 22.72 -4.82
C GLY A 328 -18.72 23.30 -5.11
N GLU A 329 -18.64 24.31 -5.97
CA GLU A 329 -17.39 25.03 -6.25
C GLU A 329 -16.81 25.71 -5.01
N ASN A 330 -15.47 25.70 -4.88
CA ASN A 330 -14.74 26.31 -3.76
C ASN A 330 -15.29 25.91 -2.38
N GLN A 331 -15.74 24.66 -2.24
CA GLN A 331 -16.25 24.16 -0.97
C GLN A 331 -15.15 23.44 -0.22
N THR A 332 -15.08 23.71 1.08
CA THR A 332 -14.25 22.97 2.01
C THR A 332 -15.13 21.98 2.77
N LEU A 333 -14.77 20.70 2.70
CA LEU A 333 -15.32 19.62 3.50
C LEU A 333 -14.30 19.25 4.58
N ASP A 334 -14.61 19.57 5.83
CA ASP A 334 -13.84 19.07 6.96
C ASP A 334 -14.50 17.81 7.50
N TYR A 335 -13.72 16.78 7.84
CA TYR A 335 -14.26 15.54 8.39
C TYR A 335 -13.35 14.86 9.42
N TYR A 336 -13.96 14.05 10.27
CA TYR A 336 -13.29 13.05 11.10
C TYR A 336 -14.19 11.83 11.25
N ILE A 337 -13.62 10.68 11.58
CA ILE A 337 -14.38 9.44 11.79
C ILE A 337 -14.29 9.07 13.27
N SER A 338 -15.40 8.60 13.86
CA SER A 338 -15.41 8.02 15.19
C SER A 338 -15.97 6.61 15.17
N ALA A 339 -15.45 5.75 16.03
CA ALA A 339 -15.96 4.40 16.26
C ALA A 339 -16.21 4.19 17.75
N ASN A 340 -17.32 3.53 18.07
CA ASN A 340 -17.75 3.20 19.43
C ASN A 340 -17.95 1.69 19.53
N ASP A 341 -17.41 1.06 20.57
CA ASP A 341 -17.62 -0.36 20.85
C ASP A 341 -18.88 -0.62 21.70
N ASP A 342 -19.10 -1.89 22.04
CA ASP A 342 -20.20 -2.36 22.89
C ASP A 342 -19.98 -2.14 24.39
N GLN A 343 -18.80 -1.65 24.78
CA GLN A 343 -18.40 -1.34 26.15
C GLN A 343 -18.33 0.18 26.42
N GLY A 344 -18.65 1.00 25.42
CA GLY A 344 -18.69 2.46 25.47
C GLY A 344 -17.33 3.14 25.26
N ALA A 345 -16.27 2.42 24.87
CA ALA A 345 -15.03 3.06 24.46
C ALA A 345 -15.19 3.69 23.08
N VAL A 346 -14.48 4.80 22.88
CA VAL A 346 -14.62 5.63 21.68
C VAL A 346 -13.24 5.99 21.16
N ASN A 347 -13.01 5.76 19.88
CA ASN A 347 -11.85 6.28 19.18
C ASN A 347 -12.28 7.28 18.10
N ARG A 348 -11.36 8.14 17.72
CA ARG A 348 -11.52 9.09 16.61
C ARG A 348 -10.26 9.09 15.75
N THR A 349 -10.44 9.40 14.48
CA THR A 349 -9.32 9.75 13.59
C THR A 349 -9.65 11.06 12.86
N PRO A 350 -8.84 12.13 13.04
CA PRO A 350 -7.65 12.21 13.91
C PRO A 350 -7.98 12.03 15.42
N TYR A 351 -7.00 11.62 16.22
CA TYR A 351 -7.21 11.22 17.63
C TYR A 351 -7.81 12.31 18.52
N ASP A 352 -7.42 13.57 18.33
CA ASP A 352 -7.89 14.73 19.09
C ASP A 352 -9.11 15.43 18.43
N ALA A 353 -9.76 14.80 17.45
CA ALA A 353 -10.96 15.35 16.81
C ALA A 353 -12.06 15.67 17.85
N PRO A 354 -12.81 16.78 17.69
CA PRO A 354 -12.86 17.66 16.52
C PRO A 354 -11.82 18.79 16.53
N ALA A 355 -10.82 18.77 17.42
CA ALA A 355 -9.76 19.80 17.42
C ALA A 355 -8.91 19.71 16.14
N SER A 356 -8.60 18.50 15.71
CA SER A 356 -8.04 18.21 14.38
C SER A 356 -9.04 17.45 13.52
N PHE A 357 -8.93 17.61 12.21
CA PHE A 357 -9.79 17.00 11.21
C PHE A 357 -9.04 16.94 9.87
N TYR A 358 -9.54 16.09 8.98
CA TYR A 358 -9.12 16.08 7.58
C TYR A 358 -9.89 17.14 6.81
N THR A 359 -9.27 17.71 5.78
CA THR A 359 -9.90 18.71 4.91
C THR A 359 -9.79 18.28 3.47
N VAL A 360 -10.92 18.34 2.78
CA VAL A 360 -11.06 18.16 1.33
C VAL A 360 -11.55 19.48 0.77
N THR A 361 -10.98 19.93 -0.34
CA THR A 361 -11.43 21.16 -1.00
C THR A 361 -11.71 20.88 -2.46
N THR A 362 -12.89 21.28 -2.93
CA THR A 362 -13.17 21.33 -4.36
C THR A 362 -12.59 22.62 -4.92
N PRO A 363 -11.89 22.56 -6.07
CA PRO A 363 -11.40 23.76 -6.72
C PRO A 363 -12.58 24.64 -7.15
N GLY A 364 -12.29 25.91 -7.47
CA GLY A 364 -13.24 26.77 -8.17
C GLY A 364 -13.52 26.27 -9.59
N ASN A 365 -14.29 27.04 -10.37
CA ASN A 365 -14.47 26.76 -11.79
C ASN A 365 -13.11 26.78 -12.51
N GLN A 366 -12.49 25.61 -12.68
CA GLN A 366 -11.27 25.41 -13.44
C GLN A 366 -11.62 25.25 -14.92
N PRO A 367 -10.72 25.63 -15.84
CA PRO A 367 -10.93 25.32 -17.24
C PRO A 367 -10.99 23.79 -17.43
N ALA A 368 -11.85 23.34 -18.34
CA ALA A 368 -12.01 21.93 -18.68
C ALA A 368 -10.84 21.44 -19.56
N LEU A 369 -9.63 21.42 -18.98
CA LEU A 369 -8.44 20.82 -19.58
C LEU A 369 -8.33 19.38 -19.13
N PHE A 370 -8.04 18.49 -20.07
CA PHE A 370 -7.89 17.08 -19.81
C PHE A 370 -6.54 16.58 -20.30
N ILE A 371 -5.88 15.74 -19.52
CA ILE A 371 -4.90 14.79 -20.04
C ILE A 371 -5.71 13.81 -20.89
N ASN A 372 -5.53 13.84 -22.20
CA ASN A 372 -6.40 13.14 -23.14
C ASN A 372 -5.83 11.79 -23.57
N GLU A 373 -4.51 11.74 -23.81
CA GLU A 373 -3.76 10.56 -24.22
C GLU A 373 -2.28 10.79 -23.88
N PHE A 374 -1.53 9.74 -23.60
CA PHE A 374 -0.07 9.84 -23.45
C PHE A 374 0.61 8.54 -23.89
N MET A 375 1.92 8.63 -24.13
CA MET A 375 2.78 7.49 -24.41
C MET A 375 4.11 7.66 -23.67
N ALA A 376 4.39 6.78 -22.71
CA ALA A 376 5.62 6.78 -21.91
C ALA A 376 6.72 5.84 -22.47
N SER A 377 6.53 5.37 -23.71
CA SER A 377 7.54 4.62 -24.46
C SER A 377 7.19 4.68 -25.94
N ASN A 378 7.74 5.67 -26.65
CA ASN A 378 7.55 5.86 -28.08
C ASN A 378 8.78 5.38 -28.86
N SER A 379 8.59 4.70 -29.98
CA SER A 379 9.69 4.25 -30.84
C SER A 379 9.35 4.35 -32.32
N THR A 380 8.07 4.25 -32.69
CA THR A 380 7.67 4.29 -34.10
C THR A 380 6.39 5.08 -34.40
N VAL A 381 5.62 5.51 -33.39
CA VAL A 381 4.27 6.05 -33.58
C VAL A 381 4.29 7.46 -34.18
N ILE A 382 4.91 8.41 -33.49
CA ILE A 382 5.00 9.80 -33.93
C ILE A 382 6.38 10.34 -33.58
N ALA A 383 7.02 10.99 -34.53
CA ALA A 383 8.25 11.71 -34.27
C ALA A 383 7.92 13.16 -33.92
N ASP A 384 8.74 13.74 -33.05
CA ASP A 384 8.73 15.15 -32.73
C ASP A 384 9.21 16.00 -33.93
N PRO A 385 9.19 17.35 -33.84
CA PRO A 385 9.69 18.23 -34.90
C PRO A 385 11.18 18.05 -35.27
N PHE A 386 11.99 17.43 -34.41
CA PHE A 386 13.41 17.16 -34.63
C PHE A 386 13.68 15.75 -35.19
N GLY A 387 12.66 14.90 -35.29
CA GLY A 387 12.71 13.56 -35.86
C GLY A 387 12.99 12.44 -34.84
N GLU A 388 12.86 12.74 -33.55
CA GLU A 388 13.05 11.84 -32.41
C GLU A 388 11.69 11.27 -31.97
N TYR A 389 11.70 10.05 -31.44
CA TYR A 389 10.48 9.35 -30.99
C TYR A 389 10.41 9.42 -29.47
N ASP A 390 10.10 10.60 -28.95
CA ASP A 390 10.02 10.82 -27.51
C ASP A 390 8.64 10.54 -26.93
N ASP A 391 8.62 10.38 -25.61
CA ASP A 391 7.40 10.25 -24.84
C ASP A 391 6.59 11.55 -24.95
N TRP A 392 5.27 11.46 -24.84
CA TRP A 392 4.41 12.62 -25.02
C TRP A 392 3.15 12.54 -24.18
N VAL A 393 2.63 13.72 -23.85
CA VAL A 393 1.33 13.94 -23.19
C VAL A 393 0.49 14.84 -24.09
N GLU A 394 -0.74 14.41 -24.36
CA GLU A 394 -1.73 15.21 -25.07
C GLU A 394 -2.67 15.90 -24.09
N ILE A 395 -2.86 17.21 -24.26
CA ILE A 395 -3.81 18.01 -23.50
C ILE A 395 -4.96 18.42 -24.43
N TYR A 396 -6.19 18.16 -24.00
CA TYR A 396 -7.42 18.52 -24.70
C TYR A 396 -8.17 19.64 -23.99
N ASN A 397 -8.67 20.62 -24.73
CA ASN A 397 -9.59 21.63 -24.22
C ASN A 397 -11.05 21.25 -24.47
N GLY A 398 -11.74 20.81 -23.42
CA GLY A 398 -13.18 20.51 -23.44
C GLY A 398 -14.09 21.70 -23.17
N ASP A 399 -13.55 22.90 -22.93
CA ASP A 399 -14.37 24.11 -22.72
C ASP A 399 -14.94 24.66 -24.02
N ALA A 400 -16.04 25.39 -23.89
CA ALA A 400 -16.61 26.18 -24.99
C ALA A 400 -15.79 27.44 -25.33
N GLN A 401 -14.76 27.76 -24.55
CA GLN A 401 -13.88 28.93 -24.71
C GLN A 401 -12.42 28.50 -24.81
N ALA A 402 -11.61 29.35 -25.43
CA ALA A 402 -10.18 29.09 -25.51
C ALA A 402 -9.52 29.26 -24.13
N VAL A 403 -8.59 28.38 -23.80
CA VAL A 403 -7.88 28.35 -22.52
C VAL A 403 -6.43 28.77 -22.73
N TRP A 404 -5.96 29.72 -21.93
CA TRP A 404 -4.55 30.09 -21.89
C TRP A 404 -3.78 29.08 -21.03
N LEU A 405 -2.70 28.51 -21.57
CA LEU A 405 -1.87 27.50 -20.89
C LEU A 405 -0.68 28.09 -20.15
N GLY A 406 -0.20 29.28 -20.52
CA GLY A 406 1.06 29.84 -20.00
C GLY A 406 1.08 30.18 -18.50
N ASP A 407 -0.05 30.06 -17.79
CA ASP A 407 -0.15 30.19 -16.32
C ASP A 407 -0.45 28.84 -15.62
N LYS A 408 -0.34 27.73 -16.35
CA LYS A 408 -0.59 26.36 -15.87
C LYS A 408 0.71 25.58 -15.79
N TYR A 409 0.67 24.44 -15.10
CA TYR A 409 1.82 23.56 -14.93
C TYR A 409 1.48 22.12 -15.31
N LEU A 410 2.47 21.39 -15.83
CA LEU A 410 2.42 19.95 -16.08
C LEU A 410 3.50 19.27 -15.23
N SER A 411 3.14 18.21 -14.53
CA SER A 411 4.07 17.45 -13.70
C SER A 411 3.86 15.95 -13.83
N ASP A 412 4.94 15.17 -13.72
CA ASP A 412 4.92 13.72 -13.57
C ASP A 412 4.83 13.28 -12.09
N ASN A 413 4.75 14.25 -11.16
CA ASN A 413 4.71 14.04 -9.72
C ASN A 413 3.70 15.00 -9.07
N LEU A 414 2.61 14.46 -8.52
CA LEU A 414 1.53 15.27 -7.94
C LEU A 414 1.93 16.01 -6.66
N SER A 415 3.01 15.60 -6.01
CA SER A 415 3.61 16.29 -4.86
C SER A 415 4.54 17.44 -5.27
N ASN A 416 4.84 17.58 -6.56
CA ASN A 416 5.59 18.69 -7.15
C ASN A 416 4.75 19.38 -8.24
N PRO A 417 3.69 20.12 -7.86
CA PRO A 417 2.67 20.62 -8.81
C PRO A 417 3.16 21.71 -9.77
N ASP A 418 4.29 22.36 -9.50
CA ASP A 418 4.89 23.42 -10.31
C ASP A 418 6.13 22.96 -11.09
N LYS A 419 6.32 21.64 -11.29
CA LYS A 419 7.51 21.05 -11.90
C LYS A 419 7.89 21.67 -13.25
N TRP A 420 6.92 21.89 -14.13
CA TRP A 420 7.15 22.51 -15.44
C TRP A 420 5.97 23.38 -15.85
N GLN A 421 6.25 24.65 -16.16
CA GLN A 421 5.25 25.60 -16.62
C GLN A 421 4.90 25.31 -18.08
N LEU A 422 3.60 25.19 -18.38
CA LEU A 422 3.10 25.01 -19.73
C LEU A 422 3.45 26.22 -20.61
N PRO A 423 3.57 26.03 -21.95
CA PRO A 423 4.00 27.08 -22.85
C PRO A 423 2.97 28.20 -22.99
N ASP A 424 3.46 29.35 -23.43
CA ASP A 424 2.65 30.50 -23.86
C ASP A 424 1.80 30.15 -25.10
N TYR A 425 0.73 29.40 -24.87
CA TYR A 425 -0.18 28.88 -25.89
C TYR A 425 -1.64 29.07 -25.49
N THR A 426 -2.48 29.48 -26.44
CA THR A 426 -3.92 29.55 -26.27
C THR A 426 -4.56 28.37 -26.98
N LEU A 427 -5.04 27.39 -26.20
CA LEU A 427 -5.70 26.19 -26.71
C LEU A 427 -7.18 26.49 -27.00
N ALA A 428 -7.57 26.45 -28.27
CA ALA A 428 -8.93 26.71 -28.73
C ALA A 428 -9.94 25.64 -28.24
N PRO A 429 -11.25 25.95 -28.22
CA PRO A 429 -12.28 24.95 -27.90
C PRO A 429 -12.16 23.71 -28.80
N GLY A 430 -12.09 22.53 -28.19
CA GLY A 430 -11.99 21.25 -28.90
C GLY A 430 -10.60 20.97 -29.50
N GLU A 431 -9.59 21.79 -29.21
CA GLU A 431 -8.23 21.61 -29.71
C GLU A 431 -7.41 20.68 -28.80
N PHE A 432 -6.42 20.01 -29.40
CA PHE A 432 -5.44 19.15 -28.76
C PHE A 432 -4.05 19.76 -28.91
N VAL A 433 -3.19 19.58 -27.91
CA VAL A 433 -1.78 19.96 -27.98
C VAL A 433 -0.91 18.83 -27.42
N LEU A 434 0.18 18.52 -28.12
CA LEU A 434 1.18 17.56 -27.68
C LEU A 434 2.31 18.28 -26.94
N ILE A 435 2.67 17.74 -25.79
CA ILE A 435 3.84 18.11 -25.00
C ILE A 435 4.80 16.92 -25.02
N TRP A 436 6.04 17.12 -25.46
CA TRP A 436 7.08 16.10 -25.49
C TRP A 436 7.75 16.00 -24.12
N ALA A 437 7.69 14.82 -23.53
CA ALA A 437 8.29 14.52 -22.22
C ALA A 437 9.66 13.87 -22.43
N ASP A 438 10.65 14.68 -22.78
CA ASP A 438 11.93 14.23 -23.33
C ASP A 438 13.18 14.70 -22.55
N ASP A 439 12.99 15.53 -21.51
CA ASP A 439 14.08 16.20 -20.79
C ASP A 439 15.02 17.02 -21.70
N ASP A 440 14.49 17.60 -22.79
CA ASP A 440 15.25 18.44 -23.72
C ASP A 440 14.56 19.79 -24.01
N SER A 441 14.54 20.64 -22.98
CA SER A 441 14.09 22.03 -23.10
C SER A 441 14.82 22.89 -24.16
N SER A 442 15.93 22.41 -24.74
CA SER A 442 16.63 23.14 -25.81
C SER A 442 15.91 23.10 -27.15
N GLN A 443 14.98 22.14 -27.33
CA GLN A 443 14.21 21.93 -28.55
C GLN A 443 12.98 22.83 -28.67
N GLY A 444 12.56 23.45 -27.56
CA GLY A 444 11.57 24.51 -27.58
C GLY A 444 10.58 24.43 -26.44
N PRO A 445 9.54 25.27 -26.47
CA PRO A 445 8.63 25.46 -25.34
C PRO A 445 7.65 24.30 -25.14
N PHE A 446 7.57 23.34 -26.06
CA PHE A 446 6.70 22.15 -25.95
C PHE A 446 7.46 20.90 -25.46
N HIS A 447 8.72 21.07 -25.03
CA HIS A 447 9.59 19.99 -24.53
C HIS A 447 9.82 20.19 -23.03
N THR A 448 9.53 19.18 -22.22
CA THR A 448 9.63 19.29 -20.77
C THR A 448 11.08 19.13 -20.29
N THR A 449 11.28 19.27 -18.98
CA THR A 449 12.56 19.00 -18.31
C THR A 449 12.54 17.65 -17.57
N TYR A 450 11.77 16.69 -18.09
CA TYR A 450 11.65 15.34 -17.54
C TYR A 450 11.15 14.35 -18.60
N LYS A 451 11.40 13.06 -18.37
CA LYS A 451 10.82 11.97 -19.18
C LYS A 451 9.75 11.23 -18.39
N LEU A 452 8.86 10.55 -19.10
CA LEU A 452 7.88 9.69 -18.44
C LEU A 452 8.47 8.32 -18.09
N ALA A 453 8.10 7.77 -16.92
CA ALA A 453 8.53 6.44 -16.52
C ALA A 453 7.67 5.34 -17.17
N GLN A 454 8.31 4.41 -17.89
CA GLN A 454 7.62 3.26 -18.49
C GLN A 454 6.96 2.34 -17.46
N GLU A 455 7.56 2.17 -16.27
CA GLU A 455 7.06 1.26 -15.23
C GLU A 455 5.83 1.81 -14.46
N GLY A 456 5.49 3.09 -14.68
CA GLY A 456 4.35 3.76 -14.05
C GLY A 456 4.76 4.90 -13.12
N GLU A 457 3.97 5.97 -13.14
CA GLU A 457 4.09 7.18 -12.31
C GLU A 457 2.78 8.00 -12.38
N GLN A 458 2.85 9.32 -12.20
CA GLN A 458 1.70 10.22 -12.25
C GLN A 458 1.82 11.22 -13.39
N ILE A 459 0.71 11.84 -13.80
CA ILE A 459 0.67 13.01 -14.67
C ILE A 459 -0.38 13.95 -14.08
N GLY A 460 -0.08 15.24 -13.96
CA GLY A 460 -1.02 16.24 -13.45
C GLY A 460 -0.93 17.56 -14.18
N ILE A 461 -2.08 18.16 -14.46
CA ILE A 461 -2.25 19.54 -14.93
C ILE A 461 -2.68 20.39 -13.73
N PHE A 462 -1.99 21.48 -13.47
CA PHE A 462 -2.24 22.34 -12.32
C PHE A 462 -2.53 23.79 -12.74
N SER A 463 -3.40 24.44 -11.98
CA SER A 463 -3.73 25.85 -12.11
C SER A 463 -2.60 26.77 -11.62
N ALA A 464 -2.74 28.09 -11.84
CA ALA A 464 -1.77 29.09 -11.39
C ALA A 464 -1.59 29.14 -9.86
N ASP A 465 -2.62 28.76 -9.11
CA ASP A 465 -2.63 28.58 -7.65
C ASP A 465 -2.33 27.13 -7.22
N LEU A 466 -1.79 26.31 -8.13
CA LEU A 466 -1.33 24.92 -7.91
C LEU A 466 -2.44 23.95 -7.49
N THR A 467 -3.70 24.25 -7.80
CA THR A 467 -4.79 23.29 -7.66
C THR A 467 -4.82 22.35 -8.86
N VAL A 468 -5.14 21.07 -8.63
CA VAL A 468 -5.26 20.08 -9.71
C VAL A 468 -6.43 20.47 -10.62
N ILE A 469 -6.17 20.56 -11.92
CA ILE A 469 -7.19 20.67 -12.96
C ILE A 469 -7.57 19.28 -13.46
N ASP A 470 -6.56 18.46 -13.79
CA ASP A 470 -6.74 17.06 -14.14
C ASP A 470 -5.50 16.25 -13.73
N SER A 471 -5.67 14.96 -13.45
CA SER A 471 -4.56 14.09 -13.08
C SER A 471 -4.83 12.63 -13.40
N LEU A 472 -3.75 11.88 -13.60
CA LEU A 472 -3.74 10.44 -13.79
C LEU A 472 -2.60 9.82 -12.97
N SER A 473 -2.84 8.64 -12.40
CA SER A 473 -1.76 7.73 -11.98
C SER A 473 -1.84 6.50 -12.86
N TYR A 474 -0.71 6.07 -13.42
CA TYR A 474 -0.66 4.97 -14.39
C TYR A 474 0.40 3.93 -14.01
N GLY A 475 0.18 2.68 -14.43
CA GLY A 475 1.09 1.55 -14.21
C GLY A 475 1.99 1.26 -15.42
N PRO A 476 2.62 0.07 -15.50
CA PRO A 476 3.54 -0.26 -16.58
C PRO A 476 2.95 -0.08 -17.99
N GLN A 477 3.74 0.50 -18.89
CA GLN A 477 3.38 0.85 -20.27
C GLN A 477 4.09 -0.06 -21.30
N THR A 478 3.46 -0.24 -22.46
CA THR A 478 4.04 -1.00 -23.58
C THR A 478 4.51 -0.04 -24.67
N THR A 479 5.71 -0.26 -25.21
CA THR A 479 6.23 0.55 -26.31
C THR A 479 5.25 0.61 -27.49
N ASP A 480 5.05 1.81 -28.04
CA ASP A 480 4.14 2.13 -29.15
C ASP A 480 2.64 1.86 -28.87
N VAL A 481 2.25 1.70 -27.59
CA VAL A 481 0.86 1.65 -27.14
C VAL A 481 0.61 2.82 -26.20
N SER A 482 -0.28 3.73 -26.58
CA SER A 482 -0.66 4.86 -25.72
C SER A 482 -1.77 4.48 -24.76
N TYR A 483 -1.91 5.26 -23.70
CA TYR A 483 -3.00 5.17 -22.74
C TYR A 483 -3.74 6.50 -22.72
N GLY A 484 -5.06 6.48 -22.94
CA GLY A 484 -5.85 7.69 -23.14
C GLY A 484 -7.31 7.52 -22.78
N ARG A 485 -8.06 8.62 -22.80
CA ARG A 485 -9.50 8.63 -22.52
C ARG A 485 -10.29 7.97 -23.64
N VAL A 486 -11.37 7.25 -23.32
CA VAL A 486 -12.19 6.52 -24.31
C VAL A 486 -12.79 7.45 -25.38
N SER A 487 -13.19 8.65 -24.99
CA SER A 487 -13.46 9.78 -25.87
C SER A 487 -12.91 11.05 -25.25
N ASP A 488 -12.82 12.12 -26.04
CA ASP A 488 -12.15 13.36 -25.59
C ASP A 488 -12.76 13.90 -24.29
N GLY A 489 -11.94 14.01 -23.25
CA GLY A 489 -12.34 14.44 -21.90
C GLY A 489 -13.25 13.48 -21.11
N ALA A 490 -13.46 12.24 -21.58
CA ALA A 490 -14.26 11.24 -20.85
C ALA A 490 -13.53 10.72 -19.61
N PRO A 491 -14.21 10.44 -18.49
CA PRO A 491 -13.57 9.96 -17.26
C PRO A 491 -12.93 8.56 -17.39
N GLU A 492 -13.34 7.77 -18.38
CA GLU A 492 -12.82 6.42 -18.63
C GLU A 492 -11.55 6.42 -19.48
N TRP A 493 -10.62 5.52 -19.15
CA TRP A 493 -9.33 5.35 -19.84
C TRP A 493 -9.20 3.98 -20.49
N GLN A 494 -8.43 3.88 -21.58
CA GLN A 494 -8.13 2.64 -22.29
C GLN A 494 -6.77 2.71 -22.98
N PHE A 495 -6.20 1.53 -23.28
CA PHE A 495 -5.00 1.42 -24.11
C PHE A 495 -5.34 1.47 -25.60
N PHE A 496 -4.59 2.25 -26.37
CA PHE A 496 -4.71 2.40 -27.80
C PHE A 496 -3.55 1.70 -28.51
N THR A 497 -3.88 0.64 -29.27
CA THR A 497 -2.95 0.03 -30.23
C THR A 497 -2.90 0.79 -31.56
N SER A 498 -3.74 1.82 -31.70
CA SER A 498 -3.72 2.80 -32.78
C SER A 498 -3.85 4.18 -32.13
N PRO A 499 -2.72 4.73 -31.64
CA PRO A 499 -2.70 6.01 -30.94
C PRO A 499 -3.28 7.16 -31.78
N THR A 500 -3.80 8.19 -31.11
CA THR A 500 -4.49 9.33 -31.73
C THR A 500 -3.82 10.70 -31.51
N PRO A 501 -2.47 10.83 -31.54
CA PRO A 501 -1.80 12.09 -31.25
C PRO A 501 -2.24 13.22 -32.19
N GLY A 502 -2.66 14.34 -31.59
CA GLY A 502 -3.19 15.53 -32.25
C GLY A 502 -4.60 15.35 -32.84
N SER A 503 -5.33 14.30 -32.48
CA SER A 503 -6.63 13.94 -33.04
C SER A 503 -7.62 13.46 -31.98
N SER A 504 -8.91 13.51 -32.27
CA SER A 504 -9.93 12.98 -31.36
C SER A 504 -9.79 11.47 -31.18
N ASN A 505 -9.86 11.01 -29.92
CA ASN A 505 -9.79 9.59 -29.54
C ASN A 505 -10.95 8.76 -30.12
N GLY A 506 -11.99 9.41 -30.67
CA GLY A 506 -13.16 8.80 -31.30
C GLY A 506 -13.22 8.85 -32.84
N ALA A 507 -12.26 9.49 -33.53
CA ALA A 507 -12.35 9.75 -34.98
C ALA A 507 -11.90 8.60 -35.91
N ASN A 508 -11.34 7.51 -35.37
CA ASN A 508 -11.03 6.32 -36.14
C ASN A 508 -12.31 5.50 -36.37
N GLY A 509 -12.98 5.76 -37.50
CA GLY A 509 -14.25 5.16 -37.93
C GLY A 509 -14.35 3.64 -37.83
N ILE A 510 -14.69 3.18 -36.63
CA ILE A 510 -15.53 2.03 -36.36
C ILE A 510 -16.78 2.59 -35.67
N ASP A 511 -17.71 3.11 -36.47
CA ASP A 511 -19.07 3.42 -36.01
C ASP A 511 -19.71 2.13 -35.45
N ASP A 512 -20.31 2.28 -34.27
CA ASP A 512 -21.10 1.31 -33.51
C ASP A 512 -20.40 0.00 -33.09
N ILE A 513 -19.49 0.11 -32.12
CA ILE A 513 -19.59 -0.78 -30.96
C ILE A 513 -20.07 0.10 -29.80
N PRO A 514 -21.22 -0.19 -29.17
CA PRO A 514 -21.63 0.53 -27.97
C PRO A 514 -20.59 0.23 -26.88
N ILE A 515 -19.68 1.18 -26.66
CA ILE A 515 -18.69 1.09 -25.59
C ILE A 515 -19.35 1.67 -24.34
N GLN A 516 -19.94 0.77 -23.57
CA GLN A 516 -20.05 0.92 -22.12
C GLN A 516 -18.70 1.39 -21.58
N VAL A 517 -18.73 2.41 -20.73
CA VAL A 517 -17.70 2.70 -19.70
C VAL A 517 -16.95 1.42 -19.34
N TYR A 518 -15.78 1.19 -19.95
CA TYR A 518 -14.97 0.04 -19.57
C TYR A 518 -14.08 0.48 -18.42
N ALA A 519 -14.65 0.47 -17.23
CA ALA A 519 -13.97 -0.15 -16.12
C ALA A 519 -13.14 -1.34 -16.65
N THR A 520 -11.81 -1.33 -16.65
CA THR A 520 -11.12 -2.45 -17.31
C THR A 520 -11.34 -3.74 -16.52
N PHE A 521 -11.39 -4.89 -17.18
CA PHE A 521 -11.34 -6.16 -16.46
C PHE A 521 -9.99 -6.21 -15.73
N GLU A 522 -10.00 -6.31 -14.40
CA GLU A 522 -8.76 -6.39 -13.60
C GLU A 522 -8.72 -7.69 -12.82
N LEU A 523 -7.54 -8.28 -12.73
CA LEU A 523 -7.23 -9.32 -11.76
C LEU A 523 -6.16 -8.76 -10.82
N GLN A 524 -6.53 -8.56 -9.57
CA GLN A 524 -5.65 -7.99 -8.55
C GLN A 524 -4.88 -9.10 -7.83
N GLN A 525 -3.84 -8.70 -7.11
CA GLN A 525 -3.01 -9.60 -6.33
C GLN A 525 -3.86 -10.28 -5.25
N ASN A 526 -3.81 -11.62 -5.17
CA ASN A 526 -4.52 -12.36 -4.13
C ASN A 526 -3.96 -12.00 -2.74
N TYR A 527 -4.80 -12.02 -1.71
CA TYR A 527 -4.39 -11.79 -0.32
C TYR A 527 -5.09 -12.77 0.64
N PRO A 528 -4.38 -13.32 1.64
CA PRO A 528 -2.93 -13.20 1.83
C PRO A 528 -2.16 -13.80 0.64
N ASN A 529 -0.96 -13.29 0.35
CA ASN A 529 0.00 -13.90 -0.56
C ASN A 529 1.39 -13.72 0.04
N PRO A 530 2.02 -14.77 0.58
CA PRO A 530 1.65 -16.18 0.42
C PRO A 530 0.41 -16.59 1.22
N PHE A 531 -0.23 -17.70 0.87
CA PHE A 531 -1.46 -18.17 1.52
C PHE A 531 -1.43 -19.64 1.94
N ASN A 532 -2.11 -19.97 3.04
CA ASN A 532 -2.32 -21.33 3.52
C ASN A 532 -3.78 -21.75 3.37
N GLY A 533 -4.05 -22.73 2.53
CA GLY A 533 -5.37 -23.33 2.35
C GLY A 533 -6.41 -22.42 1.70
N GLU A 534 -6.46 -21.12 2.02
CA GLU A 534 -7.42 -20.13 1.51
C GLU A 534 -6.71 -18.81 1.15
N THR A 535 -7.12 -18.19 0.04
CA THR A 535 -6.78 -16.80 -0.31
C THR A 535 -7.97 -16.11 -0.94
N THR A 536 -8.01 -14.78 -0.87
CA THR A 536 -9.00 -13.94 -1.54
C THR A 536 -8.40 -13.40 -2.83
N ILE A 537 -9.10 -13.57 -3.94
CA ILE A 537 -8.69 -13.12 -5.27
C ILE A 537 -9.61 -11.95 -5.67
N PRO A 538 -9.12 -10.71 -5.61
CA PRO A 538 -9.92 -9.56 -6.00
C PRO A 538 -9.87 -9.38 -7.51
N PHE A 539 -11.01 -9.07 -8.11
CA PHE A 539 -11.08 -8.72 -9.52
C PHE A 539 -12.21 -7.73 -9.77
N PHE A 540 -12.02 -6.89 -10.78
CA PHE A 540 -12.98 -5.87 -11.16
C PHE A 540 -13.58 -6.20 -12.52
N LEU A 541 -14.90 -6.07 -12.66
CA LEU A 541 -15.61 -6.26 -13.92
C LEU A 541 -16.36 -4.98 -14.33
N PRO A 542 -16.14 -4.41 -15.52
CA PRO A 542 -16.96 -3.30 -16.03
C PRO A 542 -18.42 -3.64 -16.24
N ALA A 543 -18.64 -4.89 -16.62
CA ALA A 543 -19.88 -5.38 -17.14
C ALA A 543 -20.00 -6.85 -16.74
N ALA A 544 -21.23 -7.33 -16.61
CA ALA A 544 -21.48 -8.72 -16.30
C ALA A 544 -20.83 -9.65 -17.34
N ALA A 545 -20.06 -10.65 -16.87
CA ALA A 545 -19.29 -11.54 -17.72
C ALA A 545 -19.27 -12.97 -17.15
N GLU A 546 -19.12 -13.98 -18.02
CA GLU A 546 -18.70 -15.31 -17.59
C GLU A 546 -17.21 -15.24 -17.28
N VAL A 547 -16.83 -15.45 -16.01
CA VAL A 547 -15.44 -15.42 -15.57
C VAL A 547 -14.95 -16.84 -15.36
N THR A 548 -13.79 -17.15 -15.94
CA THR A 548 -13.00 -18.34 -15.65
C THR A 548 -11.70 -17.91 -14.96
N LEU A 549 -11.51 -18.28 -13.71
CA LEU A 549 -10.24 -18.11 -13.01
C LEU A 549 -9.50 -19.46 -13.00
N THR A 550 -8.35 -19.49 -13.67
CA THR A 550 -7.54 -20.68 -13.85
C THR A 550 -6.20 -20.50 -13.13
N VAL A 551 -5.74 -21.57 -12.49
CA VAL A 551 -4.47 -21.64 -11.79
C VAL A 551 -3.49 -22.42 -12.63
N TYR A 552 -2.30 -21.87 -12.85
CA TYR A 552 -1.21 -22.50 -13.59
C TYR A 552 -0.01 -22.73 -12.67
N ASN A 553 0.74 -23.81 -12.91
CA ASN A 553 2.05 -24.01 -12.29
C ASN A 553 3.15 -23.22 -13.04
N VAL A 554 4.38 -23.25 -12.52
CA VAL A 554 5.55 -22.57 -13.13
C VAL A 554 5.91 -23.05 -14.55
N LEU A 555 5.41 -24.21 -14.97
CA LEU A 555 5.58 -24.75 -16.33
C LEU A 555 4.45 -24.31 -17.28
N GLY A 556 3.51 -23.48 -16.81
CA GLY A 556 2.35 -23.03 -17.58
C GLY A 556 1.27 -24.10 -17.75
N GLN A 557 1.29 -25.16 -16.95
CA GLN A 557 0.25 -26.20 -16.97
C GLN A 557 -0.92 -25.79 -16.09
N GLU A 558 -2.14 -25.93 -16.58
CA GLU A 558 -3.36 -25.74 -15.79
C GLU A 558 -3.45 -26.80 -14.69
N VAL A 559 -3.64 -26.35 -13.45
CA VAL A 559 -3.70 -27.22 -12.27
C VAL A 559 -5.02 -27.10 -11.49
N ALA A 560 -5.77 -26.00 -11.65
CA ALA A 560 -7.11 -25.85 -11.10
C ALA A 560 -7.93 -24.77 -11.86
N VAL A 561 -9.25 -24.90 -11.81
CA VAL A 561 -10.19 -23.83 -12.20
C VAL A 561 -11.01 -23.47 -10.96
N ILE A 562 -10.86 -22.24 -10.49
CA ILE A 562 -11.46 -21.73 -9.25
C ILE A 562 -12.94 -21.44 -9.46
N THR A 563 -13.26 -20.79 -10.56
CA THR A 563 -14.63 -20.47 -10.94
C THR A 563 -14.79 -20.53 -12.44
N ARG A 564 -16.02 -20.84 -12.87
CA ARG A 564 -16.49 -20.75 -14.24
C ARG A 564 -17.98 -20.43 -14.23
N GLN A 565 -18.31 -19.18 -13.93
CA GLN A 565 -19.70 -18.74 -13.82
C GLN A 565 -19.87 -17.27 -14.19
N HIS A 566 -21.12 -16.82 -14.26
CA HIS A 566 -21.44 -15.42 -14.48
C HIS A 566 -21.32 -14.58 -13.21
N TYR A 567 -20.66 -13.44 -13.33
CA TYR A 567 -20.57 -12.40 -12.30
C TYR A 567 -21.19 -11.10 -12.83
N GLY A 568 -21.72 -10.26 -11.94
CA GLY A 568 -22.22 -8.92 -12.26
C GLY A 568 -21.08 -7.91 -12.48
N ALA A 569 -21.41 -6.69 -12.91
CA ALA A 569 -20.44 -5.59 -12.93
C ALA A 569 -20.07 -5.16 -11.49
N GLY A 570 -18.86 -4.61 -11.28
CA GLY A 570 -18.37 -4.14 -9.99
C GLY A 570 -17.10 -4.85 -9.51
N GLN A 571 -16.66 -4.49 -8.31
CA GLN A 571 -15.56 -5.15 -7.60
C GLN A 571 -16.06 -6.48 -7.01
N HIS A 572 -15.22 -7.52 -7.08
CA HIS A 572 -15.52 -8.85 -6.53
C HIS A 572 -14.30 -9.37 -5.77
N TYR A 573 -14.53 -10.08 -4.67
CA TYR A 573 -13.47 -10.75 -3.93
C TYR A 573 -13.81 -12.24 -3.78
N LEU A 574 -13.14 -13.08 -4.57
CA LEU A 574 -13.41 -14.51 -4.57
C LEU A 574 -12.49 -15.25 -3.61
N LYS A 575 -13.05 -15.83 -2.56
CA LYS A 575 -12.33 -16.78 -1.72
C LYS A 575 -12.07 -18.07 -2.47
N TRP A 576 -10.79 -18.43 -2.54
CA TRP A 576 -10.32 -19.67 -3.13
C TRP A 576 -9.69 -20.55 -2.06
N HIS A 577 -10.28 -21.73 -1.86
CA HIS A 577 -9.67 -22.79 -1.09
C HIS A 577 -8.83 -23.70 -1.99
N ALA A 578 -7.52 -23.63 -1.90
CA ALA A 578 -6.65 -24.52 -2.65
C ALA A 578 -6.82 -25.97 -2.15
N GLY A 579 -7.27 -26.86 -3.05
CA GLY A 579 -7.47 -28.29 -2.77
C GLY A 579 -8.92 -28.80 -2.78
N THR A 580 -9.94 -27.93 -2.92
CA THR A 580 -11.36 -28.37 -2.99
C THR A 580 -11.87 -28.60 -4.42
N SER A 581 -11.09 -28.22 -5.44
CA SER A 581 -11.45 -28.26 -6.87
C SER A 581 -11.07 -29.57 -7.60
N GLY A 582 -10.95 -30.70 -6.88
CA GLY A 582 -10.67 -32.02 -7.47
C GLY A 582 -9.21 -32.32 -7.82
N THR A 583 -8.31 -31.34 -7.69
CA THR A 583 -6.85 -31.51 -7.76
C THR A 583 -6.22 -31.00 -6.47
N GLU A 584 -5.52 -31.88 -5.73
CA GLU A 584 -4.65 -31.45 -4.65
C GLU A 584 -3.47 -30.68 -5.24
N LEU A 585 -3.40 -29.37 -4.99
CA LEU A 585 -2.22 -28.60 -5.35
C LEU A 585 -1.10 -28.89 -4.34
N SER A 586 0.12 -29.06 -4.83
CA SER A 586 1.31 -29.00 -3.99
C SER A 586 1.62 -27.56 -3.64
N SER A 587 2.35 -27.33 -2.58
CA SER A 587 2.90 -26.02 -2.25
C SER A 587 3.84 -25.52 -3.35
N GLY A 588 3.85 -24.22 -3.60
CA GLY A 588 4.69 -23.64 -4.63
C GLY A 588 4.18 -22.32 -5.20
N ILE A 589 4.89 -21.85 -6.22
CA ILE A 589 4.48 -20.69 -7.00
C ILE A 589 3.46 -21.13 -8.05
N PHE A 590 2.32 -20.45 -8.03
CA PHE A 590 1.26 -20.56 -9.00
C PHE A 590 1.02 -19.22 -9.68
N PHE A 591 0.37 -19.27 -10.83
CA PHE A 591 -0.05 -18.11 -11.58
C PHE A 591 -1.57 -18.17 -11.73
N LEU A 592 -2.26 -17.20 -11.14
CA LEU A 592 -3.69 -16.99 -11.29
C LEU A 592 -3.91 -16.23 -12.58
N GLN A 593 -4.77 -16.74 -13.45
CA GLN A 593 -5.14 -16.06 -14.67
C GLN A 593 -6.66 -16.00 -14.79
N MET A 594 -7.15 -14.81 -15.10
CA MET A 594 -8.56 -14.60 -15.37
C MET A 594 -8.82 -14.56 -16.87
N THR A 595 -9.87 -15.25 -17.28
CA THR A 595 -10.48 -15.11 -18.60
C THR A 595 -11.92 -14.66 -18.41
N ALA A 596 -12.29 -13.50 -18.94
CA ALA A 596 -13.65 -12.97 -18.88
C ALA A 596 -14.29 -13.02 -20.27
N ARG A 597 -15.56 -13.44 -20.33
CA ARG A 597 -16.39 -13.46 -21.55
C ARG A 597 -17.66 -12.64 -21.30
N PRO A 598 -17.66 -11.36 -21.66
CA PRO A 598 -18.86 -10.54 -21.60
C PRO A 598 -19.90 -11.04 -22.61
N GLY A 599 -21.18 -10.72 -22.40
CA GLY A 599 -22.28 -11.13 -23.29
C GLY A 599 -22.15 -10.66 -24.76
N SER A 600 -21.19 -9.79 -25.07
CA SER A 600 -20.86 -9.26 -26.40
C SER A 600 -19.89 -10.11 -27.24
N GLY A 601 -19.28 -11.17 -26.68
CA GLY A 601 -18.71 -12.27 -27.47
C GLY A 601 -17.18 -12.30 -27.68
N ARG A 602 -16.38 -11.38 -27.11
CA ARG A 602 -14.90 -11.46 -27.14
C ARG A 602 -14.35 -11.98 -25.81
N GLU A 603 -13.47 -12.98 -25.89
CA GLU A 603 -12.74 -13.49 -24.73
C GLU A 603 -11.60 -12.54 -24.35
N ILE A 604 -11.55 -12.14 -23.08
CA ILE A 604 -10.54 -11.23 -22.53
C ILE A 604 -9.69 -12.04 -21.55
N ARG A 605 -8.40 -12.18 -21.86
CA ARG A 605 -7.45 -12.93 -21.02
C ARG A 605 -6.50 -11.93 -20.37
N LEU A 606 -6.51 -11.89 -19.04
CA LEU A 606 -5.71 -10.94 -18.27
C LEU A 606 -4.31 -11.47 -17.97
N PRO A 607 -3.34 -10.57 -17.67
CA PRO A 607 -2.04 -10.96 -17.13
C PRO A 607 -2.20 -11.84 -15.90
N ALA A 608 -1.29 -12.80 -15.75
CA ALA A 608 -1.36 -13.72 -14.63
C ALA A 608 -0.73 -13.10 -13.37
N GLN A 609 -1.40 -13.23 -12.23
CA GLN A 609 -0.89 -12.80 -10.93
C GLN A 609 -0.16 -13.93 -10.23
N LYS A 610 0.99 -13.63 -9.64
CA LYS A 610 1.77 -14.62 -8.90
C LYS A 610 1.10 -14.91 -7.57
N ALA A 611 0.74 -16.16 -7.32
CA ALA A 611 0.21 -16.64 -6.05
C ALA A 611 1.16 -17.66 -5.43
N LEU A 612 1.63 -17.42 -4.22
CA LEU A 612 2.47 -18.35 -3.47
C LEU A 612 1.57 -19.16 -2.53
N TYR A 613 1.27 -20.38 -2.94
CA TYR A 613 0.48 -21.32 -2.15
C TYR A 613 1.40 -22.10 -1.22
N MET A 614 1.05 -22.10 0.05
CA MET A 614 1.79 -22.78 1.08
C MET A 614 0.86 -23.84 1.75
N LYS A 615 0.71 -25.01 1.10
CA LYS A 615 0.05 -26.23 1.65
C LYS A 615 0.86 -26.93 2.73
#